data_AF-A0AAV9ZQ85-F1
#
_entry.id   AF-A0AAV9ZQ85-F1
#
_cell.length_a   1.000
_cell.length_b   1.000
_cell.length_c   1.000
_cell.angle_alpha   90.00
_cell.angle_beta   90.00
_cell.angle_gamma   90.00
#
_symmetry.space_group_name_H-M   'P 1'
#
loop_
_entity.id
_entity.type
_entity.pdbx_description
1 polymer ?
#
loop_
_entity_poly.entity_id
_entity_poly.type
_entity_poly.pdbx_seq_one_letter_code
_entity_poly.pdbx_strand_id
1 'polypeptide(L)'
;LIESAHKYASLDVRFLYARLTALCLFLDDSIENGLFDDVAMFSHRMYLGQKQQHPVLALYQATMQELSDIHGNDTVLRDLAVLPFIVHIDACMIEMTLEVSLNTRGDTRDKTSQQNLPALAPKFPHYLRSKSGIAEPYAALVFKASKEQELPLIRYVRALPDLLFFLEVNNDVLSFHKEELAGETHNLIHLRTQSLVSVRAKGTGPDGHWTTQDTVQLLCNELSETVLRIDGLFQLEKCERKMRGELEEKDGVDDLDDVDLQIARQWRIARDGNIAYHLDCKRYKLEFLKQAVMDGN
;
A
#
# COMPACT_ATOMS: atom_id res chain seq x y z
N LEU A 1 -5.42 1.94 -11.50
CA LEU A 1 -5.70 1.99 -10.05
C LEU A 1 -6.65 3.13 -9.72
N ILE A 2 -6.25 4.39 -9.95
CA ILE A 2 -7.06 5.56 -9.58
C ILE A 2 -8.47 5.52 -10.18
N GLU A 3 -8.61 5.24 -11.47
CA GLU A 3 -9.91 5.20 -12.13
C GLU A 3 -10.81 4.03 -11.69
N SER A 4 -10.21 2.90 -11.33
CA SER A 4 -10.95 1.68 -10.97
C SER A 4 -11.38 1.69 -9.51
N ALA A 5 -10.49 2.10 -8.59
CA ALA A 5 -10.70 2.08 -7.15
C ALA A 5 -11.31 3.40 -6.61
N HIS A 6 -10.98 4.55 -7.20
CA HIS A 6 -11.40 5.85 -6.67
C HIS A 6 -12.42 6.55 -7.58
N LYS A 7 -13.50 5.83 -7.92
CA LYS A 7 -14.56 6.30 -8.85
C LYS A 7 -15.35 7.51 -8.34
N TYR A 8 -15.30 7.81 -7.05
CA TYR A 8 -15.90 9.02 -6.49
C TYR A 8 -14.96 10.23 -6.51
N ALA A 9 -13.66 10.01 -6.72
CA ALA A 9 -12.71 11.09 -6.69
C ALA A 9 -12.98 12.08 -7.82
N SER A 10 -12.89 13.38 -7.56
CA SER A 10 -13.01 14.39 -8.60
C SER A 10 -11.81 14.33 -9.55
N LEU A 11 -11.97 14.85 -10.77
CA LEU A 11 -10.97 14.68 -11.84
C LEU A 11 -9.61 15.31 -11.47
N ASP A 12 -9.63 16.47 -10.83
CA ASP A 12 -8.46 17.18 -10.30
C ASP A 12 -7.73 16.35 -9.24
N VAL A 13 -8.45 15.77 -8.28
CA VAL A 13 -7.86 14.88 -7.26
C VAL A 13 -7.25 13.64 -7.90
N ARG A 14 -7.97 12.99 -8.83
CA ARG A 14 -7.43 11.83 -9.56
C ARG A 14 -6.15 12.14 -10.31
N PHE A 15 -6.10 13.31 -10.95
CA PHE A 15 -4.94 13.73 -11.72
C PHE A 15 -3.72 14.00 -10.82
N LEU A 16 -3.93 14.62 -9.66
CA LEU A 16 -2.86 14.83 -8.68
C LEU A 16 -2.32 13.50 -8.15
N TYR A 17 -3.19 12.58 -7.75
CA TYR A 17 -2.77 11.26 -7.29
C TYR A 17 -2.05 10.50 -8.41
N ALA A 18 -2.58 10.47 -9.63
CA ALA A 18 -1.92 9.82 -10.76
C ALA A 18 -0.53 10.40 -11.04
N ARG A 19 -0.38 11.73 -10.96
CA ARG A 19 0.91 12.41 -11.12
C ARG A 19 1.87 12.04 -9.98
N LEU A 20 1.43 12.07 -8.72
CA LEU A 20 2.26 11.68 -7.57
C LEU A 20 2.69 10.22 -7.66
N THR A 21 1.77 9.30 -7.98
CA THR A 21 2.09 7.88 -8.18
C THR A 21 3.15 7.70 -9.27
N ALA A 22 3.01 8.37 -10.41
CA ALA A 22 3.97 8.28 -11.51
C ALA A 22 5.36 8.84 -11.11
N LEU A 23 5.38 9.94 -10.35
CA LEU A 23 6.62 10.52 -9.84
C LEU A 23 7.30 9.62 -8.79
N CYS A 24 6.54 8.99 -7.90
CA CYS A 24 7.08 8.00 -6.96
C CYS A 24 7.77 6.86 -7.71
N LEU A 25 7.05 6.23 -8.65
CA LEU A 25 7.61 5.12 -9.44
C LEU A 25 8.87 5.54 -10.21
N PHE A 26 8.86 6.75 -10.80
CA PHE A 26 10.05 7.26 -11.48
C PHE A 26 11.22 7.48 -10.52
N LEU A 27 10.97 8.04 -9.34
CA LEU A 27 12.02 8.34 -8.35
C LEU A 27 12.62 7.05 -7.80
N ASP A 28 11.78 6.05 -7.51
CA ASP A 28 12.19 4.70 -7.09
C ASP A 28 13.21 4.10 -8.08
N ASP A 29 12.89 4.11 -9.38
CA ASP A 29 13.77 3.60 -10.45
C ASP A 29 15.00 4.50 -10.72
N SER A 30 14.97 5.78 -10.33
CA SER A 30 15.98 6.77 -10.71
C SER A 30 17.11 6.95 -9.71
N ILE A 31 16.97 6.45 -8.47
CA ILE A 31 17.97 6.61 -7.42
C ILE A 31 19.32 5.97 -7.84
N GLU A 32 19.28 4.81 -8.48
CA GLU A 32 20.46 4.13 -9.02
C GLU A 32 21.11 4.87 -10.21
N ASN A 33 20.35 5.76 -10.86
CA ASN A 33 20.75 6.44 -12.10
C ASN A 33 21.34 7.84 -11.85
N GLY A 34 21.98 8.05 -10.69
CA GLY A 34 22.72 9.27 -10.37
C GLY A 34 21.89 10.40 -9.74
N LEU A 35 20.63 10.15 -9.38
CA LEU A 35 19.81 11.09 -8.61
C LEU A 35 20.01 10.97 -7.09
N PHE A 36 20.80 10.00 -6.62
CA PHE A 36 20.99 9.68 -5.21
C PHE A 36 21.20 10.90 -4.31
N ASP A 37 22.20 11.75 -4.60
CA ASP A 37 22.56 12.88 -3.73
C ASP A 37 21.42 13.92 -3.62
N ASP A 38 20.71 14.15 -4.72
CA ASP A 38 19.59 15.09 -4.76
C ASP A 38 18.36 14.52 -4.02
N VAL A 39 18.08 13.24 -4.20
CA VAL A 39 16.98 12.52 -3.51
C VAL A 39 17.25 12.45 -2.01
N ALA A 40 18.49 12.12 -1.60
CA ALA A 40 18.91 12.08 -0.20
C ALA A 40 18.69 13.41 0.54
N MET A 41 18.81 14.53 -0.18
CA MET A 41 18.64 15.87 0.38
C MET A 41 17.22 16.43 0.23
N PHE A 42 16.29 15.67 -0.38
CA PHE A 42 14.94 16.13 -0.68
C PHE A 42 14.18 16.61 0.56
N SER A 43 14.01 15.73 1.55
CA SER A 43 13.28 15.99 2.80
C SER A 43 13.92 17.15 3.57
N HIS A 44 15.26 17.17 3.65
CA HIS A 44 16.01 18.25 4.30
C HIS A 44 15.73 19.62 3.66
N ARG A 45 15.82 19.72 2.32
CA ARG A 45 15.54 20.96 1.58
C ARG A 45 14.10 21.41 1.77
N MET A 46 13.15 20.46 1.75
CA MET A 46 11.74 20.71 2.06
C MET A 46 11.56 21.36 3.43
N TYR A 47 12.15 20.78 4.48
CA TYR A 47 12.06 21.31 5.85
C TYR A 47 12.69 22.70 6.03
N LEU A 48 13.76 22.99 5.27
CA LEU A 48 14.41 24.29 5.30
C LEU A 48 13.80 25.32 4.34
N GLY A 49 12.76 24.95 3.58
CA GLY A 49 12.18 25.82 2.54
C GLY A 49 13.15 26.15 1.40
N GLN A 50 14.13 25.28 1.15
CA GLN A 50 15.12 25.43 0.08
C GLN A 50 14.58 24.88 -1.24
N LYS A 51 15.13 25.40 -2.35
CA LYS A 51 14.82 24.86 -3.68
C LYS A 51 15.40 23.46 -3.85
N GLN A 52 14.61 22.57 -4.46
CA GLN A 52 15.11 21.31 -4.99
C GLN A 52 16.02 21.58 -6.19
N GLN A 53 17.10 20.81 -6.32
CA GLN A 53 18.05 20.99 -7.42
C GLN A 53 17.54 20.32 -8.70
N HIS A 54 16.94 19.14 -8.57
CA HIS A 54 16.45 18.40 -9.72
C HIS A 54 15.00 18.82 -10.08
N PRO A 55 14.69 19.09 -11.36
CA PRO A 55 13.35 19.53 -11.78
C PRO A 55 12.22 18.55 -11.41
N VAL A 56 12.49 17.24 -11.44
CA VAL A 56 11.50 16.22 -11.05
C VAL A 56 11.17 16.31 -9.56
N LEU A 57 12.16 16.56 -8.71
CA LEU A 57 11.94 16.75 -7.27
C LEU A 57 11.18 18.05 -6.98
N ALA A 58 11.47 19.12 -7.75
CA ALA A 58 10.69 20.36 -7.66
C ALA A 58 9.22 20.14 -8.07
N LEU A 59 8.97 19.36 -9.13
CA LEU A 59 7.62 18.98 -9.55
C LEU A 59 6.92 18.09 -8.52
N TYR A 60 7.63 17.16 -7.90
CA TYR A 60 7.12 16.31 -6.82
C TYR A 60 6.68 17.13 -5.62
N GLN A 61 7.54 18.04 -5.16
CA GLN A 61 7.22 19.00 -4.11
C GLN A 61 6.01 19.88 -4.46
N ALA A 62 5.97 20.46 -5.66
CA ALA A 62 4.85 21.30 -6.08
C ALA A 62 3.53 20.52 -6.11
N THR A 63 3.55 19.27 -6.58
CA THR A 63 2.35 18.43 -6.62
C THR A 63 1.85 18.07 -5.21
N MET A 64 2.76 17.84 -4.26
CA MET A 64 2.39 17.67 -2.85
C MET A 64 1.75 18.92 -2.24
N GLN A 65 2.23 20.11 -2.62
CA GLN A 65 1.64 21.38 -2.19
C GLN A 65 0.23 21.56 -2.76
N GLU A 66 0.02 21.21 -4.03
CA GLU A 66 -1.32 21.19 -4.65
C GLU A 66 -2.27 20.21 -3.93
N LEU A 67 -1.79 19.00 -3.59
CA LEU A 67 -2.57 18.03 -2.83
C LEU A 67 -2.92 18.54 -1.41
N SER A 68 -1.99 19.24 -0.78
CA SER A 68 -2.18 19.88 0.53
C SER A 68 -3.28 20.95 0.49
N ASP A 69 -3.32 21.76 -0.56
CA ASP A 69 -4.37 22.79 -0.75
C ASP A 69 -5.77 22.19 -0.91
N ILE A 70 -5.90 21.04 -1.58
CA ILE A 70 -7.18 20.34 -1.74
C ILE A 70 -7.76 19.94 -0.38
N HIS A 71 -6.92 19.46 0.54
CA HIS A 71 -7.38 19.06 1.87
C HIS A 71 -7.62 20.27 2.78
N GLY A 72 -7.05 21.42 2.47
CA GLY A 72 -7.34 22.70 3.11
C GLY A 72 -7.21 22.65 4.64
N ASN A 73 -8.35 22.83 5.32
CA ASN A 73 -8.44 22.91 6.78
C ASN A 73 -8.61 21.54 7.47
N ASP A 74 -8.78 20.44 6.73
CA ASP A 74 -8.79 19.10 7.32
C ASP A 74 -7.36 18.67 7.65
N THR A 75 -6.86 19.19 8.77
CA THR A 75 -5.45 19.03 9.17
C THR A 75 -5.02 17.57 9.26
N VAL A 76 -5.87 16.69 9.80
CA VAL A 76 -5.50 15.28 10.01
C VAL A 76 -5.52 14.52 8.69
N LEU A 77 -6.57 14.67 7.86
CA LEU A 77 -6.57 14.00 6.55
C LEU A 77 -5.51 14.57 5.61
N ARG A 78 -5.25 15.87 5.65
CA ARG A 78 -4.18 16.49 4.86
C ARG A 78 -2.83 15.86 5.19
N ASP A 79 -2.53 15.71 6.48
CA ASP A 79 -1.24 15.18 6.89
C ASP A 79 -1.14 13.68 6.54
N LEU A 80 -2.21 12.90 6.70
CA LEU A 80 -2.30 11.51 6.22
C LEU A 80 -2.17 11.41 4.69
N ALA A 81 -2.64 12.40 3.94
CA ALA A 81 -2.59 12.39 2.48
C ALA A 81 -1.24 12.86 1.92
N VAL A 82 -0.53 13.76 2.61
CA VAL A 82 0.66 14.42 2.04
C VAL A 82 1.96 13.89 2.62
N LEU A 83 2.05 13.70 3.95
CA LEU A 83 3.28 13.28 4.61
C LEU A 83 3.89 11.98 4.06
N PRO A 84 3.10 10.94 3.70
CA PRO A 84 3.64 9.67 3.22
C PRO A 84 4.45 9.78 1.94
N PHE A 85 4.19 10.77 1.09
CA PHE A 85 4.98 11.05 -0.11
C PHE A 85 6.39 11.58 0.23
N ILE A 86 6.54 12.33 1.33
CA ILE A 86 7.87 12.72 1.83
C ILE A 86 8.58 11.49 2.41
N VAL A 87 7.86 10.71 3.22
CA VAL A 87 8.40 9.51 3.88
C VAL A 87 8.82 8.44 2.87
N HIS A 88 8.15 8.35 1.73
CA HIS A 88 8.51 7.43 0.65
C HIS A 88 9.94 7.65 0.16
N ILE A 89 10.40 8.90 0.05
CA ILE A 89 11.78 9.20 -0.34
C ILE A 89 12.77 8.59 0.65
N ASP A 90 12.53 8.78 1.95
CA ASP A 90 13.38 8.20 2.99
C ASP A 90 13.33 6.65 2.93
N ALA A 91 12.20 6.06 2.56
CA ALA A 91 12.04 4.62 2.40
C ALA A 91 12.87 4.07 1.23
N CYS A 92 12.83 4.70 0.05
CA CYS A 92 13.66 4.31 -1.09
C CYS A 92 15.16 4.39 -0.74
N MET A 93 15.56 5.40 0.04
CA MET A 93 16.95 5.53 0.52
C MET A 93 17.33 4.40 1.49
N ILE A 94 16.42 3.96 2.35
CA ILE A 94 16.62 2.80 3.22
C ILE A 94 16.77 1.53 2.39
N GLU A 95 15.87 1.29 1.43
CA GLU A 95 15.89 0.11 0.55
C GLU A 95 17.21 0.00 -0.21
N MET A 96 17.67 1.08 -0.84
CA MET A 96 18.99 1.11 -1.49
C MET A 96 20.13 0.84 -0.51
N THR A 97 20.09 1.44 0.69
CA THR A 97 21.15 1.23 1.70
C THR A 97 21.23 -0.23 2.14
N LEU A 98 20.07 -0.90 2.27
CA LEU A 98 20.00 -2.33 2.57
C LEU A 98 20.61 -3.14 1.43
N GLU A 99 20.22 -2.86 0.19
CA GLU A 99 20.71 -3.58 -0.99
C GLU A 99 22.23 -3.47 -1.13
N VAL A 100 22.79 -2.27 -1.03
CA VAL A 100 24.25 -2.05 -1.05
C VAL A 100 24.94 -2.81 0.08
N SER A 101 24.36 -2.80 1.28
CA SER A 101 24.94 -3.49 2.45
C SER A 101 24.94 -5.01 2.30
N LEU A 102 23.90 -5.57 1.67
CA LEU A 102 23.79 -7.01 1.39
C LEU A 102 24.73 -7.44 0.26
N ASN A 103 24.82 -6.64 -0.82
CA ASN A 103 25.70 -6.92 -1.96
C ASN A 103 27.19 -6.79 -1.59
N THR A 104 27.57 -5.80 -0.77
CA THR A 104 28.96 -5.62 -0.33
C THR A 104 29.45 -6.76 0.59
N ARG A 105 28.55 -7.43 1.31
CA ARG A 105 28.87 -8.63 2.11
C ARG A 105 28.99 -9.92 1.27
N GLY A 106 28.45 -9.92 0.05
CA GLY A 106 28.55 -11.05 -0.88
C GLY A 106 29.93 -11.24 -1.51
N ASP A 107 30.83 -10.27 -1.39
CA ASP A 107 32.17 -10.30 -2.03
C ASP A 107 33.24 -11.01 -1.17
N THR A 108 32.92 -11.37 0.08
CA THR A 108 33.72 -12.34 0.84
C THR A 108 33.35 -13.76 0.41
N ARG A 109 34.18 -14.30 -0.50
CA ARG A 109 34.15 -15.66 -1.09
C ARG A 109 34.02 -16.80 -0.06
N ASP A 110 32.85 -17.01 0.50
CA ASP A 110 32.52 -18.30 1.12
C ASP A 110 31.14 -18.77 0.66
N LYS A 111 31.14 -19.62 -0.38
CA LYS A 111 29.91 -20.20 -0.96
C LYS A 111 29.23 -21.21 -0.03
N THR A 112 29.71 -21.38 1.20
CA THR A 112 29.08 -22.19 2.25
C THR A 112 28.12 -21.38 3.14
N SER A 113 28.07 -20.04 3.01
CA SER A 113 27.34 -19.16 3.93
C SER A 113 26.07 -18.53 3.36
N GLN A 114 25.21 -19.30 2.68
CA GLN A 114 23.79 -18.90 2.55
C GLN A 114 23.10 -18.71 3.92
N GLN A 115 23.74 -19.13 5.01
CA GLN A 115 23.30 -18.97 6.40
C GLN A 115 23.64 -17.62 7.07
N ASN A 116 24.40 -16.72 6.42
CA ASN A 116 24.89 -15.48 7.07
C ASN A 116 24.33 -14.19 6.49
N LEU A 117 23.09 -14.21 5.96
CA LEU A 117 22.35 -12.95 5.81
C LEU A 117 22.06 -12.39 7.21
N PRO A 118 22.30 -11.09 7.49
CA PRO A 118 22.02 -10.52 8.80
C PRO A 118 20.55 -10.75 9.16
N ALA A 119 20.30 -11.28 10.36
CA ALA A 119 18.95 -11.53 10.83
C ALA A 119 18.13 -10.23 10.81
N LEU A 120 17.00 -10.26 10.09
CA LEU A 120 16.03 -9.16 10.13
C LEU A 120 15.15 -9.33 11.37
N ALA A 121 14.94 -8.22 12.09
CA ALA A 121 13.96 -8.21 13.16
C ALA A 121 12.57 -8.61 12.59
N PRO A 122 11.77 -9.46 13.26
CA PRO A 122 10.49 -9.95 12.71
C PRO A 122 9.51 -8.86 12.25
N LYS A 123 9.57 -7.67 12.86
CA LYS A 123 8.71 -6.52 12.51
C LYS A 123 9.27 -5.62 11.41
N PHE A 124 10.55 -5.79 11.05
CA PHE A 124 11.21 -4.94 10.08
C PHE A 124 10.54 -4.96 8.69
N PRO A 125 10.09 -6.11 8.14
CA PRO A 125 9.45 -6.14 6.82
C PRO A 125 8.20 -5.25 6.74
N HIS A 126 7.30 -5.32 7.72
CA HIS A 126 6.12 -4.44 7.75
C HIS A 126 6.48 -2.99 8.05
N TYR A 127 7.49 -2.74 8.88
CA TYR A 127 7.98 -1.37 9.11
C TYR A 127 8.44 -0.73 7.80
N LEU A 128 9.30 -1.41 7.05
CA LEU A 128 9.80 -0.93 5.77
C LEU A 128 8.63 -0.73 4.79
N ARG A 129 7.75 -1.73 4.67
CA ARG A 129 6.60 -1.68 3.79
C ARG A 129 5.63 -0.54 4.09
N SER A 130 5.41 -0.22 5.37
CA SER A 130 4.57 0.91 5.79
C SER A 130 5.18 2.28 5.44
N LYS A 131 6.48 2.32 5.17
CA LYS A 131 7.21 3.52 4.76
C LYS A 131 7.25 3.66 3.23
N SER A 132 7.59 2.61 2.50
CA SER A 132 7.65 2.63 1.03
C SER A 132 6.28 2.56 0.36
N GLY A 133 5.27 2.07 1.08
CA GLY A 133 3.97 1.74 0.54
C GLY A 133 3.00 2.84 0.18
N ILE A 134 3.15 4.01 0.81
CA ILE A 134 2.28 5.17 0.59
C ILE A 134 0.80 4.79 0.70
N ALA A 135 0.41 3.96 1.67
CA ALA A 135 -0.99 3.50 1.77
C ALA A 135 -1.94 4.58 2.33
N GLU A 136 -1.44 5.41 3.25
CA GLU A 136 -2.21 6.45 3.94
C GLU A 136 -2.89 7.44 2.98
N PRO A 137 -2.25 7.94 1.90
CA PRO A 137 -2.91 8.81 0.95
C PRO A 137 -4.03 8.13 0.18
N TYR A 138 -3.86 6.87 -0.24
CA TYR A 138 -4.94 6.16 -0.93
C TYR A 138 -6.10 5.84 0.03
N ALA A 139 -5.82 5.56 1.31
CA ALA A 139 -6.86 5.42 2.32
C ALA A 139 -7.61 6.75 2.56
N ALA A 140 -6.90 7.87 2.65
CA ALA A 140 -7.50 9.21 2.74
C ALA A 140 -8.35 9.51 1.50
N LEU A 141 -7.88 9.17 0.30
CA LEU A 141 -8.60 9.35 -0.97
C LEU A 141 -9.93 8.58 -1.03
N VAL A 142 -10.07 7.46 -0.30
CA VAL A 142 -11.36 6.77 -0.20
C VAL A 142 -12.41 7.67 0.45
N PHE A 143 -12.03 8.49 1.45
CA PHE A 143 -12.96 9.26 2.27
C PHE A 143 -12.90 10.78 2.05
N LYS A 144 -11.92 11.29 1.29
CA LYS A 144 -11.80 12.68 0.81
C LYS A 144 -11.67 12.70 -0.71
N ALA A 145 -12.75 12.32 -1.39
CA ALA A 145 -12.75 12.12 -2.83
C ALA A 145 -12.74 13.44 -3.63
N SER A 146 -13.25 14.53 -3.05
CA SER A 146 -13.16 15.88 -3.61
C SER A 146 -12.85 16.92 -2.53
N LYS A 147 -12.56 18.15 -2.94
CA LYS A 147 -12.35 19.29 -2.03
C LYS A 147 -13.58 19.55 -1.15
N GLU A 148 -14.78 19.33 -1.69
CA GLU A 148 -16.07 19.60 -1.04
C GLU A 148 -16.57 18.46 -0.15
N GLN A 149 -16.05 17.24 -0.32
CA GLN A 149 -16.50 16.10 0.45
C GLN A 149 -16.00 16.20 1.90
N GLU A 150 -16.92 16.20 2.86
CA GLU A 150 -16.61 16.21 4.28
C GLU A 150 -17.21 14.97 4.94
N LEU A 151 -16.34 14.02 5.33
CA LEU A 151 -16.74 12.84 6.10
C LEU A 151 -16.09 12.89 7.48
N PRO A 152 -16.86 12.73 8.58
CA PRO A 152 -16.30 12.82 9.91
C PRO A 152 -15.23 11.74 10.13
N LEU A 153 -13.98 12.16 10.35
CA LEU A 153 -12.82 11.28 10.55
C LEU A 153 -13.09 10.16 11.57
N ILE A 154 -13.79 10.49 12.67
CA ILE A 154 -14.11 9.54 13.74
C ILE A 154 -14.88 8.30 13.26
N ARG A 155 -15.59 8.41 12.12
CA ARG A 155 -16.41 7.32 11.56
C ARG A 155 -15.58 6.25 10.85
N TYR A 156 -14.35 6.56 10.43
CA TYR A 156 -13.49 5.60 9.72
C TYR A 156 -12.06 5.48 10.22
N VAL A 157 -11.57 6.40 11.06
CA VAL A 157 -10.19 6.38 11.57
C VAL A 157 -9.84 5.08 12.32
N ARG A 158 -10.83 4.44 12.95
CA ARG A 158 -10.62 3.15 13.65
C ARG A 158 -10.33 1.99 12.71
N ALA A 159 -10.76 2.09 11.45
CA ALA A 159 -10.46 1.13 10.40
C ALA A 159 -9.15 1.46 9.69
N LEU A 160 -8.54 2.62 9.94
CA LEU A 160 -7.35 3.07 9.20
C LEU A 160 -6.22 2.05 9.23
N PRO A 161 -5.80 1.47 10.38
CA PRO A 161 -4.71 0.48 10.38
C PRO A 161 -5.00 -0.74 9.48
N ASP A 162 -6.25 -1.23 9.49
CA ASP A 162 -6.67 -2.36 8.65
C ASP A 162 -6.75 -1.94 7.17
N LEU A 163 -7.19 -0.72 6.86
CA LEU A 163 -7.18 -0.17 5.50
C LEU A 163 -5.77 -0.07 4.92
N LEU A 164 -4.82 0.40 5.71
CA LEU A 164 -3.41 0.47 5.31
C LEU A 164 -2.87 -0.93 5.03
N PHE A 165 -3.07 -1.86 5.97
CA PHE A 165 -2.65 -3.25 5.80
C PHE A 165 -3.26 -3.87 4.54
N PHE A 166 -4.57 -3.66 4.30
CA PHE A 166 -5.23 -4.13 3.09
C PHE A 166 -4.54 -3.57 1.84
N LEU A 167 -4.34 -2.26 1.74
CA LEU A 167 -3.76 -1.62 0.55
C LEU A 167 -2.34 -2.13 0.27
N GLU A 168 -1.54 -2.33 1.32
CA GLU A 168 -0.17 -2.79 1.21
C GLU A 168 -0.09 -4.26 0.84
N VAL A 169 -0.65 -5.12 1.69
CA VAL A 169 -0.54 -6.58 1.56
C VAL A 169 -1.31 -7.10 0.36
N ASN A 170 -2.45 -6.49 0.00
CA ASN A 170 -3.15 -6.84 -1.24
C ASN A 170 -2.26 -6.59 -2.46
N ASN A 171 -1.50 -5.49 -2.46
CA ASN A 171 -0.55 -5.22 -3.53
C ASN A 171 0.58 -6.25 -3.53
N ASP A 172 1.23 -6.53 -2.39
CA ASP A 172 2.33 -7.52 -2.31
C ASP A 172 1.89 -8.92 -2.76
N VAL A 173 0.71 -9.38 -2.32
CA VAL A 173 0.19 -10.71 -2.70
C VAL A 173 -0.07 -10.77 -4.21
N LEU A 174 -0.70 -9.74 -4.78
CA LEU A 174 -1.07 -9.73 -6.20
C LEU A 174 0.12 -9.36 -7.11
N SER A 175 1.15 -8.70 -6.58
CA SER A 175 2.39 -8.40 -7.30
C SER A 175 3.42 -9.50 -7.21
N PHE A 176 3.34 -10.39 -6.22
CA PHE A 176 4.35 -11.41 -5.97
C PHE A 176 4.70 -12.23 -7.22
N HIS A 177 3.72 -12.61 -8.04
CA HIS A 177 3.98 -13.37 -9.26
C HIS A 177 4.88 -12.63 -10.26
N LYS A 178 4.62 -11.34 -10.51
CA LYS A 178 5.46 -10.55 -11.44
C LYS A 178 6.88 -10.36 -10.90
N GLU A 179 7.02 -10.30 -9.57
CA GLU A 179 8.28 -10.08 -8.85
C GLU A 179 9.14 -11.33 -8.88
N GLU A 180 8.53 -12.50 -8.64
CA GLU A 180 9.17 -13.80 -8.80
C GLU A 180 9.70 -14.00 -10.23
N LEU A 181 8.90 -13.64 -11.24
CA LEU A 181 9.32 -13.69 -12.65
C LEU A 181 10.48 -12.73 -12.96
N ALA A 182 10.62 -11.64 -12.20
CA ALA A 182 11.69 -10.67 -12.34
C ALA A 182 12.92 -11.01 -11.48
N GLY A 183 12.84 -12.01 -10.60
CA GLY A 183 13.89 -12.34 -9.64
C GLY A 183 14.04 -11.33 -8.51
N GLU A 184 13.01 -10.52 -8.24
CA GLU A 184 13.00 -9.54 -7.17
C GLU A 184 12.94 -10.24 -5.79
N THR A 185 13.93 -9.97 -4.94
CA THR A 185 14.04 -10.61 -3.60
C THR A 185 13.89 -9.61 -2.44
N HIS A 186 13.73 -8.33 -2.75
CA HIS A 186 13.56 -7.25 -1.78
C HIS A 186 12.10 -6.78 -1.70
N ASN A 187 11.18 -7.73 -1.50
CA ASN A 187 9.75 -7.44 -1.29
C ASN A 187 9.28 -7.94 0.09
N LEU A 188 8.05 -7.56 0.48
CA LEU A 188 7.51 -7.91 1.79
C LEU A 188 7.55 -9.42 2.05
N ILE A 189 7.17 -10.24 1.07
CA ILE A 189 7.07 -11.70 1.21
C ILE A 189 8.45 -12.32 1.45
N HIS A 190 9.47 -11.92 0.70
CA HIS A 190 10.83 -12.42 0.88
C HIS A 190 11.44 -11.96 2.19
N LEU A 191 11.35 -10.66 2.51
CA LEU A 191 11.89 -10.11 3.75
C LEU A 191 11.19 -10.71 4.98
N ARG A 192 9.88 -10.97 4.88
CA ARG A 192 9.10 -11.64 5.94
C ARG A 192 9.51 -13.08 6.10
N THR A 193 9.64 -13.84 5.01
CA THR A 193 10.17 -15.22 5.02
C THR A 193 11.53 -15.27 5.70
N GLN A 194 12.46 -14.41 5.30
CA GLN A 194 13.80 -14.33 5.90
C GLN A 194 13.74 -14.03 7.40
N SER A 195 12.91 -13.07 7.82
CA SER A 195 12.76 -12.71 9.22
C SER A 195 12.22 -13.88 10.06
N LEU A 196 11.25 -14.64 9.55
CA LEU A 196 10.63 -15.78 10.24
C LEU A 196 11.57 -16.99 10.31
N VAL A 197 12.33 -17.25 9.24
CA VAL A 197 13.40 -18.25 9.24
C VAL A 197 14.47 -17.91 10.28
N SER A 198 14.83 -16.62 10.41
CA SER A 198 15.87 -16.19 11.37
C SER A 198 15.50 -16.46 12.84
N VAL A 199 14.20 -16.44 13.17
CA VAL A 199 13.68 -16.79 14.49
C VAL A 199 13.22 -18.24 14.61
N ARG A 200 13.56 -19.08 13.62
CA ARG A 200 13.21 -20.51 13.55
C ARG A 200 11.71 -20.78 13.69
N ALA A 201 10.89 -19.95 13.04
CA ALA A 201 9.46 -20.23 12.89
C ALA A 201 9.26 -21.61 12.25
N LYS A 202 8.21 -22.33 12.67
CA LYS A 202 7.86 -23.64 12.13
C LYS A 202 6.91 -23.48 10.96
N GLY A 203 7.23 -24.12 9.84
CA GLY A 203 6.40 -24.10 8.62
C GLY A 203 6.21 -25.47 8.00
N THR A 204 5.79 -25.48 6.74
CA THR A 204 5.45 -26.70 5.99
C THR A 204 6.62 -27.29 5.21
N GLY A 205 7.79 -26.66 5.25
CA GLY A 205 8.99 -27.13 4.57
C GLY A 205 9.61 -28.39 5.18
N PRO A 206 10.62 -28.98 4.51
CA PRO A 206 11.40 -30.08 5.06
C PRO A 206 11.90 -29.77 6.47
N ASP A 207 11.88 -30.78 7.35
CA ASP A 207 12.27 -30.65 8.76
C ASP A 207 11.50 -29.58 9.57
N GLY A 208 10.35 -29.12 9.05
CA GLY A 208 9.50 -28.12 9.68
C GLY A 208 9.98 -26.68 9.47
N HIS A 209 10.85 -26.44 8.49
CA HIS A 209 11.34 -25.10 8.17
C HIS A 209 10.24 -24.21 7.56
N TRP A 210 10.25 -22.92 7.92
CA TRP A 210 9.40 -21.90 7.31
C TRP A 210 9.80 -21.63 5.86
N THR A 211 8.82 -21.57 4.97
CA THR A 211 9.00 -21.39 3.53
C THR A 211 8.36 -20.10 3.02
N THR A 212 8.71 -19.70 1.80
CA THR A 212 8.03 -18.59 1.11
C THR A 212 6.53 -18.86 0.94
N GLN A 213 6.15 -20.11 0.66
CA GLN A 213 4.75 -20.51 0.55
C GLN A 213 3.99 -20.32 1.87
N ASP A 214 4.62 -20.63 3.01
CA ASP A 214 4.03 -20.38 4.33
C ASP A 214 3.76 -18.88 4.55
N THR A 215 4.70 -18.01 4.12
CA THR A 215 4.52 -16.55 4.19
C THR A 215 3.37 -16.08 3.31
N VAL A 216 3.28 -16.55 2.06
CA VAL A 216 2.17 -16.20 1.16
C VAL A 216 0.84 -16.61 1.79
N GLN A 217 0.73 -17.84 2.30
CA GLN A 217 -0.49 -18.32 2.94
C GLN A 217 -0.84 -17.51 4.19
N LEU A 218 0.15 -17.17 5.02
CA LEU A 218 -0.03 -16.31 6.19
C LEU A 218 -0.63 -14.96 5.79
N LEU A 219 -0.03 -14.28 4.81
CA LEU A 219 -0.50 -12.96 4.36
C LEU A 219 -1.88 -13.02 3.70
N CYS A 220 -2.18 -14.07 2.94
CA CYS A 220 -3.53 -14.28 2.39
C CYS A 220 -4.58 -14.42 3.50
N ASN A 221 -4.28 -15.18 4.55
CA ASN A 221 -5.18 -15.34 5.70
C ASN A 221 -5.37 -14.02 6.45
N GLU A 222 -4.27 -13.33 6.78
CA GLU A 222 -4.32 -12.03 7.45
C GLU A 222 -5.09 -10.99 6.61
N LEU A 223 -4.91 -10.98 5.29
CA LEU A 223 -5.62 -10.11 4.37
C LEU A 223 -7.13 -10.40 4.37
N SER A 224 -7.53 -11.68 4.30
CA SER A 224 -8.93 -12.08 4.37
C SER A 224 -9.59 -11.65 5.68
N GLU A 225 -8.94 -11.88 6.81
CA GLU A 225 -9.43 -11.45 8.13
C GLU A 225 -9.53 -9.92 8.22
N THR A 226 -8.56 -9.21 7.64
CA THR A 226 -8.55 -7.74 7.60
C THR A 226 -9.74 -7.19 6.83
N VAL A 227 -10.07 -7.74 5.67
CA VAL A 227 -11.26 -7.34 4.90
C VAL A 227 -12.54 -7.54 5.72
N LEU A 228 -12.68 -8.69 6.40
CA LEU A 228 -13.84 -8.96 7.25
C LEU A 228 -13.97 -7.98 8.42
N ARG A 229 -12.84 -7.58 9.03
CA ARG A 229 -12.84 -6.56 10.10
C ARG A 229 -13.28 -5.20 9.58
N ILE A 230 -12.78 -4.75 8.42
CA ILE A 230 -13.18 -3.47 7.83
C ILE A 230 -14.68 -3.49 7.45
N ASP A 231 -15.13 -4.57 6.81
CA ASP A 231 -16.54 -4.75 6.42
C ASP A 231 -17.47 -4.70 7.65
N GLY A 232 -17.05 -5.32 8.75
CA GLY A 232 -17.76 -5.26 10.03
C GLY A 232 -17.78 -3.85 10.65
N LEU A 233 -16.63 -3.16 10.66
CA LEU A 233 -16.52 -1.78 11.17
C LEU A 233 -17.39 -0.79 10.39
N PHE A 234 -17.52 -0.98 9.07
CA PHE A 234 -18.36 -0.15 8.20
C PHE A 234 -19.78 -0.69 8.02
N GLN A 235 -20.14 -1.76 8.74
CA GLN A 235 -21.45 -2.41 8.65
C GLN A 235 -21.87 -2.66 7.19
N LEU A 236 -20.92 -3.08 6.35
CA LEU A 236 -21.05 -3.07 4.89
C LEU A 236 -22.30 -3.82 4.43
N GLU A 237 -22.53 -5.03 4.95
CA GLU A 237 -23.70 -5.85 4.62
C GLU A 237 -25.02 -5.17 5.00
N LYS A 238 -25.10 -4.57 6.19
CA LYS A 238 -26.30 -3.84 6.65
C LYS A 238 -26.56 -2.63 5.76
N CYS A 239 -25.52 -1.86 5.44
CA CYS A 239 -25.59 -0.72 4.53
C CYS A 239 -26.06 -1.14 3.12
N GLU A 240 -25.52 -2.23 2.57
CA GLU A 240 -25.92 -2.75 1.26
C GLU A 240 -27.38 -3.23 1.24
N ARG A 241 -27.83 -3.95 2.27
CA ARG A 241 -29.24 -4.34 2.43
C ARG A 241 -30.16 -3.12 2.52
N LYS A 242 -29.75 -2.07 3.27
CA LYS A 242 -30.49 -0.80 3.35
C LYS A 242 -30.65 -0.16 1.97
N MET A 243 -29.56 -0.07 1.20
CA MET A 243 -29.57 0.53 -0.14
C MET A 243 -30.43 -0.25 -1.14
N ARG A 244 -30.59 -1.56 -0.97
CA ARG A 244 -31.48 -2.39 -1.80
C ARG A 244 -32.95 -2.41 -1.33
N GLY A 245 -33.26 -1.79 -0.18
CA GLY A 245 -34.60 -1.83 0.40
C GLY A 245 -34.94 -3.18 1.06
N GLU A 246 -33.93 -3.95 1.47
CA GLU A 246 -34.07 -5.31 2.04
C GLU A 246 -34.01 -5.32 3.57
N LEU A 247 -33.99 -4.15 4.22
CA LEU A 247 -34.09 -4.05 5.67
C LEU A 247 -35.53 -3.69 6.06
N GLU A 248 -36.09 -4.46 6.99
CA GLU A 248 -37.34 -4.13 7.65
C GLU A 248 -37.06 -3.29 8.92
N GLU A 249 -38.03 -2.50 9.42
CA GLU A 249 -37.86 -1.68 10.64
C GLU A 249 -37.32 -2.50 11.85
N LYS A 250 -37.69 -3.79 11.93
CA LYS A 250 -37.23 -4.73 12.97
C LYS A 250 -35.73 -5.06 12.91
N ASP A 251 -35.05 -4.76 11.81
CA ASP A 251 -33.61 -5.00 11.59
C ASP A 251 -32.73 -3.80 11.99
N GLY A 252 -33.30 -2.78 12.64
CA GLY A 252 -32.59 -1.57 13.07
C GLY A 252 -32.27 -0.62 11.91
N VAL A 253 -33.25 -0.38 11.02
CA VAL A 253 -33.14 0.53 9.86
C VAL A 253 -32.74 1.95 10.28
N ASP A 254 -33.17 2.38 11.47
CA ASP A 254 -32.94 3.73 12.01
C ASP A 254 -31.52 3.95 12.58
N ASP A 255 -30.69 2.90 12.69
CA ASP A 255 -29.34 3.00 13.27
C ASP A 255 -28.29 3.51 12.27
N LEU A 256 -28.61 3.56 10.97
CA LEU A 256 -27.67 3.95 9.91
C LEU A 256 -28.04 5.30 9.30
N ASP A 257 -27.10 6.24 9.31
CA ASP A 257 -27.27 7.54 8.66
C ASP A 257 -26.69 7.56 7.23
N ASP A 258 -26.86 8.67 6.52
CA ASP A 258 -26.32 8.82 5.15
C ASP A 258 -24.78 8.75 5.10
N VAL A 259 -24.10 9.11 6.20
CA VAL A 259 -22.65 9.06 6.32
C VAL A 259 -22.16 7.62 6.38
N ASP A 260 -22.83 6.74 7.14
CA ASP A 260 -22.56 5.30 7.17
C ASP A 260 -22.69 4.70 5.77
N LEU A 261 -23.79 5.03 5.08
CA LEU A 261 -24.05 4.57 3.73
C LEU A 261 -22.97 5.03 2.75
N GLN A 262 -22.51 6.28 2.85
CA GLN A 262 -21.46 6.81 2.00
C GLN A 262 -20.09 6.16 2.27
N ILE A 263 -19.72 5.96 3.55
CA ILE A 263 -18.47 5.29 3.94
C ILE A 263 -18.44 3.86 3.41
N ALA A 264 -19.50 3.08 3.66
CA ALA A 264 -19.61 1.69 3.21
C ALA A 264 -19.51 1.59 1.68
N ARG A 265 -20.21 2.48 0.96
CA ARG A 265 -20.19 2.52 -0.51
C ARG A 265 -18.80 2.85 -1.08
N GLN A 266 -18.12 3.84 -0.50
CA GLN A 266 -16.78 4.23 -0.96
C GLN A 266 -15.76 3.12 -0.67
N TRP A 267 -15.83 2.50 0.51
CA TRP A 267 -14.99 1.35 0.83
C TRP A 267 -15.20 0.21 -0.15
N ARG A 268 -16.47 -0.17 -0.41
CA ARG A 268 -16.82 -1.25 -1.35
C ARG A 268 -16.18 -1.03 -2.72
N ILE A 269 -16.34 0.17 -3.26
CA ILE A 269 -15.81 0.53 -4.58
C ILE A 269 -14.28 0.59 -4.59
N ALA A 270 -13.67 1.13 -3.54
CA ALA A 270 -12.22 1.18 -3.40
C ALA A 270 -11.60 -0.21 -3.33
N ARG A 271 -12.14 -1.08 -2.47
CA ARG A 271 -11.67 -2.46 -2.29
C ARG A 271 -11.79 -3.26 -3.58
N ASP A 272 -12.99 -3.33 -4.15
CA ASP A 272 -13.26 -4.15 -5.34
C ASP A 272 -12.50 -3.58 -6.56
N GLY A 273 -12.45 -2.26 -6.69
CA GLY A 273 -11.73 -1.59 -7.78
C GLY A 273 -10.21 -1.69 -7.68
N ASN A 274 -9.66 -1.84 -6.47
CA ASN A 274 -8.23 -2.13 -6.26
C ASN A 274 -7.90 -3.56 -6.68
N ILE A 275 -8.70 -4.55 -6.23
CA ILE A 275 -8.52 -5.95 -6.61
C ILE A 275 -8.69 -6.13 -8.12
N ALA A 276 -9.77 -5.61 -8.70
CA ALA A 276 -10.03 -5.70 -10.14
C ALA A 276 -8.89 -5.09 -10.96
N TYR A 277 -8.34 -3.95 -10.53
CA TYR A 277 -7.18 -3.36 -11.21
C TYR A 277 -5.99 -4.30 -11.27
N HIS A 278 -5.66 -4.97 -10.17
CA HIS A 278 -4.52 -5.89 -10.15
C HIS A 278 -4.76 -7.10 -11.08
N LEU A 279 -5.97 -7.66 -11.08
CA LEU A 279 -6.35 -8.79 -11.92
C LEU A 279 -6.43 -8.43 -13.42
N ASP A 280 -6.75 -7.18 -13.75
CA ASP A 280 -6.92 -6.71 -15.14
C ASP A 280 -5.67 -6.03 -15.71
N CYS A 281 -4.78 -5.51 -14.87
CA CYS A 281 -3.62 -4.79 -15.32
C CYS A 281 -2.48 -5.74 -15.72
N LYS A 282 -2.07 -5.65 -16.99
CA LYS A 282 -0.96 -6.41 -17.58
C LYS A 282 0.37 -6.29 -16.82
N ARG A 283 0.55 -5.25 -15.99
CA ARG A 283 1.73 -5.09 -15.13
C ARG A 283 1.94 -6.30 -14.23
N TYR A 284 0.87 -6.88 -13.69
CA TYR A 284 0.94 -7.93 -12.68
C TYR A 284 1.01 -9.35 -13.26
N LYS A 285 0.81 -9.51 -14.58
CA LYS A 285 0.92 -10.80 -15.29
C LYS A 285 0.03 -11.91 -14.69
N LEU A 286 -1.18 -11.56 -14.25
CA LEU A 286 -2.12 -12.47 -13.58
C LEU A 286 -3.15 -13.12 -14.51
N GLU A 287 -2.96 -13.05 -15.83
CA GLU A 287 -3.90 -13.59 -16.82
C GLU A 287 -4.13 -15.10 -16.65
N PHE A 288 -3.17 -15.82 -16.08
CA PHE A 288 -3.28 -17.25 -15.79
C PHE A 288 -4.38 -17.56 -14.75
N LEU A 289 -4.66 -16.65 -13.81
CA LEU A 289 -5.72 -16.85 -12.81
C LEU A 289 -7.12 -16.82 -13.45
N LYS A 290 -7.31 -15.99 -14.47
CA LYS A 290 -8.58 -15.93 -15.21
C LYS A 290 -8.85 -17.23 -15.95
N GLN A 291 -7.80 -17.80 -16.53
CA GLN A 291 -7.89 -19.08 -17.22
C GLN A 291 -8.22 -20.22 -16.24
N ALA A 292 -7.58 -20.27 -15.07
CA ALA A 292 -7.87 -21.27 -14.04
C ALA A 292 -9.32 -21.24 -13.55
N VAL A 293 -9.88 -20.03 -13.32
CA VAL A 293 -11.28 -19.86 -12.92
C VAL A 293 -12.24 -20.28 -14.04
N MET A 294 -11.93 -19.97 -15.29
CA MET A 294 -12.74 -20.42 -16.45
C MET A 294 -12.68 -21.93 -16.65
N ASP A 295 -11.56 -22.55 -16.29
CA ASP A 295 -11.33 -24.00 -16.40
C ASP A 295 -11.87 -24.77 -15.18
N GLY A 296 -12.41 -24.08 -14.17
CA GLY A 296 -13.03 -24.68 -12.99
C GLY A 296 -12.07 -25.32 -11.99
N ASN A 297 -10.79 -24.91 -11.99
CA ASN A 297 -9.75 -25.40 -11.09
C ASN A 297 -9.48 -24.45 -9.92
#